data_AF-A0AAJ5C0Z2-F1
#
_entry.id   AF-A0AAJ5C0Z2-F1
#
_cell.length_a   1.000
_cell.length_b   1.000
_cell.length_c   1.000
_cell.angle_alpha   90.00
_cell.angle_beta   90.00
_cell.angle_gamma   90.00
#
_symmetry.space_group_name_H-M   'P 1'
#
loop_
_entity.id
_entity.type
_entity.pdbx_description
1 polymer ?
#
loop_
_entity_poly.entity_id
_entity_poly.type
_entity_poly.pdbx_seq_one_letter_code
_entity_poly.pdbx_strand_id
1 'polypeptide(L)'
;MLELLLSLVFWSMVAFCCSIVGYVFTSILMYEDVLNWYGRLIGKLPEWLGKPLGLCSICFTGQLTLWVQIYYCHKMEDFANLIFFPYTICLAIFLAYKYK
;
A
#
# COMPACT_ATOMS: atom_id res chain seq x y z
N MET A 1 5.68 -26.40 -6.75
CA MET A 1 4.65 -26.32 -5.69
C MET A 1 5.15 -25.61 -4.44
N LEU A 2 6.30 -26.00 -3.88
CA LEU A 2 6.90 -25.32 -2.72
C LEU A 2 7.26 -23.85 -3.00
N GLU A 3 7.84 -23.56 -4.17
CA GLU A 3 8.18 -22.18 -4.57
C GLU A 3 6.96 -21.27 -4.65
N LEU A 4 5.86 -21.76 -5.23
CA LEU A 4 4.61 -21.01 -5.31
C LEU A 4 4.03 -20.72 -3.92
N LEU A 5 4.13 -21.67 -2.99
CA LEU A 5 3.71 -21.48 -1.60
C LEU A 5 4.56 -20.42 -0.90
N LEU A 6 5.89 -20.47 -1.08
CA LEU A 6 6.82 -19.49 -0.52
C LEU A 6 6.55 -18.09 -1.06
N SER A 7 6.33 -17.95 -2.38
CA SER A 7 5.96 -16.68 -3.00
C SER A 7 4.62 -16.16 -2.45
N LEU A 8 3.61 -17.02 -2.31
CA LEU A 8 2.32 -16.63 -1.74
C LEU A 8 2.45 -16.11 -0.30
N VAL A 9 3.21 -16.80 0.55
CA VAL A 9 3.46 -16.39 1.94
C VAL A 9 4.20 -15.06 1.97
N PHE A 10 5.27 -14.92 1.17
CA PHE A 10 6.02 -13.67 1.07
C PHE A 10 5.13 -12.49 0.66
N TRP A 11 4.35 -12.64 -0.42
CA TRP A 11 3.47 -11.58 -0.90
C TRP A 11 2.35 -11.25 0.08
N SER A 12 1.84 -12.25 0.82
CA SER A 12 0.88 -12.02 1.91
C SER A 12 1.47 -11.16 3.04
N MET A 13 2.73 -11.41 3.42
CA MET A 13 3.44 -10.61 4.42
C MET A 13 3.66 -9.17 3.92
N VAL A 14 4.03 -9.00 2.64
CA VAL A 14 4.17 -7.67 2.03
C VAL A 14 2.85 -6.90 2.07
N ALA A 15 1.73 -7.54 1.69
CA ALA A 15 0.41 -6.92 1.75
C ALA A 15 0.03 -6.48 3.18
N PHE A 16 0.31 -7.33 4.17
CA PHE A 16 0.06 -7.02 5.58
C PHE A 16 0.91 -5.83 6.07
N CYS A 17 2.21 -5.82 5.77
CA CYS A 17 3.08 -4.70 6.12
C CYS A 17 2.63 -3.39 5.46
N CYS A 18 2.26 -3.42 4.17
CA CYS A 18 1.76 -2.23 3.47
C CYS A 18 0.45 -1.72 4.09
N SER A 19 -0.45 -2.62 4.51
CA SER A 19 -1.67 -2.24 5.23
C SER A 19 -1.39 -1.54 6.56
N ILE A 20 -0.43 -2.03 7.34
CA ILE A 20 -0.05 -1.39 8.61
C ILE A 20 0.58 -0.03 8.36
N VAL A 21 1.54 0.05 7.43
CA VAL A 21 2.23 1.31 7.10
C VAL A 21 1.23 2.33 6.56
N GLY A 22 0.30 1.90 5.70
CA GLY A 22 -0.77 2.74 5.19
C GLY A 22 -1.63 3.31 6.30
N TYR A 23 -2.07 2.46 7.24
CA TYR A 23 -2.86 2.89 8.40
C TYR A 23 -2.08 3.88 9.29
N VAL A 24 -0.84 3.54 9.69
CA VAL A 24 -0.01 4.40 10.54
C VAL A 24 0.21 5.76 9.89
N PHE A 25 0.48 5.78 8.58
CA PHE A 25 0.72 7.03 7.87
C PHE A 25 -0.53 7.92 7.82
N THR A 26 -1.69 7.37 7.45
CA THR A 26 -2.89 8.19 7.25
C THR A 26 -3.62 8.53 8.55
N SER A 27 -3.65 7.60 9.51
CA SER A 27 -4.47 7.75 10.71
C SER A 27 -3.68 8.34 11.88
N ILE A 28 -2.42 7.93 12.05
CA ILE A 28 -1.59 8.39 13.16
C ILE A 28 -0.81 9.62 12.73
N LEU A 29 0.08 9.48 11.73
CA LEU A 29 1.00 10.56 11.37
C LEU A 29 0.28 11.78 10.78
N MET A 30 -0.74 11.56 9.95
CA MET A 30 -1.47 12.67 9.32
C MET A 30 -2.57 13.28 10.19
N TYR A 31 -3.28 12.47 10.99
CA TYR A 31 -4.46 12.93 11.73
C TYR A 31 -4.12 13.39 13.17
N GLU A 32 -3.10 12.83 13.82
CA GLU A 32 -2.62 13.27 15.15
C GLU A 32 -1.57 14.40 15.07
N ASP A 33 -1.69 15.26 14.05
CA ASP A 33 -0.91 16.49 13.85
C ASP A 33 0.61 16.38 13.57
N VAL A 34 1.23 15.20 13.62
CA VAL A 34 2.68 15.03 13.37
C VAL A 34 3.08 15.51 11.96
N LEU A 35 2.24 15.22 10.96
CA LEU A 35 2.41 15.63 9.55
C LEU A 35 1.27 16.52 9.04
N ASN A 36 0.67 17.35 9.91
CA ASN A 36 -0.43 18.24 9.49
C ASN A 36 -0.03 19.14 8.30
N TRP A 37 1.21 19.62 8.26
CA TRP A 37 1.71 20.43 7.13
C TRP A 37 1.61 19.67 5.78
N TYR A 38 1.87 18.36 5.78
CA TYR A 38 1.75 17.52 4.59
C TYR A 38 0.29 17.30 4.22
N GLY A 39 -0.57 17.03 5.21
CA GLY A 39 -2.02 16.94 5.02
C GLY A 39 -2.61 18.19 4.37
N ARG A 40 -2.19 19.39 4.82
CA ARG A 40 -2.60 20.68 4.23
C ARG A 40 -2.06 20.88 2.82
N LEU A 41 -0.86 20.37 2.52
CA LEU A 41 -0.27 20.45 1.19
C LEU A 41 -1.07 19.60 0.21
N ILE A 42 -1.29 18.32 0.53
CA ILE A 42 -2.03 17.41 -0.36
C ILE A 42 -3.53 17.71 -0.40
N GLY A 43 -4.08 18.37 0.62
CA GLY A 43 -5.46 18.86 0.64
C GLY A 43 -5.77 19.94 -0.41
N LYS A 44 -4.75 20.57 -0.99
CA LYS A 44 -4.92 21.52 -2.11
C LYS A 44 -4.98 20.84 -3.47
N LEU A 45 -4.65 19.55 -3.54
CA LEU A 45 -4.64 18.79 -4.79
C LEU A 45 -6.06 18.32 -5.13
N PRO A 46 -6.35 18.10 -6.42
CA PRO A 46 -7.61 17.49 -6.81
C PRO A 46 -7.75 16.09 -6.21
N GLU A 47 -8.99 15.68 -5.94
CA GLU A 47 -9.30 14.48 -5.16
C GLU A 47 -8.65 13.20 -5.73
N TRP A 48 -8.59 13.06 -7.05
CA TRP A 48 -7.97 11.91 -7.73
C TRP A 48 -6.47 11.78 -7.45
N LEU A 49 -5.78 12.88 -7.12
CA LEU A 49 -4.36 12.90 -6.79
C LEU A 49 -4.13 12.92 -5.27
N GLY A 50 -4.94 13.67 -4.52
CA GLY A 50 -4.81 13.75 -3.07
C GLY A 50 -5.13 12.45 -2.34
N LYS A 51 -6.15 11.70 -2.81
CA LYS A 51 -6.53 10.39 -2.22
C LYS A 51 -5.39 9.37 -2.17
N PRO A 52 -4.73 9.02 -3.29
CA PRO A 52 -3.62 8.07 -3.27
C PRO A 52 -2.37 8.58 -2.54
N LEU A 53 -2.29 9.87 -2.22
CA LEU A 53 -1.17 10.49 -1.50
C LEU A 53 -1.33 10.55 0.03
N GLY A 54 -2.48 10.14 0.57
CA GLY A 54 -2.68 10.06 2.02
C GLY A 54 -4.04 10.57 2.52
N LEU A 55 -4.84 11.25 1.68
CA LEU A 55 -6.18 11.69 2.09
C LEU A 55 -7.20 10.54 2.20
N CYS A 56 -6.84 9.34 1.76
CA CYS A 56 -7.66 8.14 1.86
C CYS A 56 -6.76 6.96 2.23
N SER A 57 -6.93 6.39 3.43
CA SER A 57 -6.11 5.28 3.94
C SER A 57 -6.06 4.08 2.98
N ILE A 58 -7.21 3.68 2.46
CA ILE A 58 -7.33 2.54 1.54
C ILE A 58 -6.66 2.85 0.20
N CYS A 59 -6.87 4.05 -0.33
CA CYS A 59 -6.32 4.50 -1.60
C CYS A 59 -4.79 4.60 -1.51
N PHE A 60 -4.28 5.18 -0.42
CA PHE A 60 -2.86 5.26 -0.12
C PHE A 60 -2.23 3.88 0.05
N THR A 61 -2.89 2.97 0.77
CA THR A 61 -2.42 1.58 0.93
C THR A 61 -2.30 0.87 -0.42
N GLY A 62 -3.29 1.00 -1.29
CA GLY A 62 -3.25 0.44 -2.64
C GLY A 62 -2.09 1.00 -3.46
N GLN A 63 -1.91 2.33 -3.43
CA GLN A 63 -0.81 3.00 -4.13
C GLN A 63 0.56 2.61 -3.60
N LEU A 64 0.73 2.56 -2.27
CA LEU A 64 1.96 2.12 -1.60
C LEU A 64 2.32 0.69 -2.01
N THR A 65 1.33 -0.21 -1.97
CA THR A 65 1.52 -1.63 -2.31
C THR A 65 1.92 -1.78 -3.78
N LEU A 66 1.31 -1.01 -4.68
CA LEU A 66 1.69 -0.97 -6.09
C LEU A 66 3.15 -0.55 -6.27
N TRP A 67 3.60 0.51 -5.60
CA TRP A 67 4.99 0.96 -5.69
C TRP A 67 5.99 -0.05 -5.13
N VAL A 68 5.66 -0.68 -3.99
CA VAL A 68 6.47 -1.76 -3.42
C VAL A 68 6.59 -2.93 -4.40
N GLN A 69 5.48 -3.32 -5.02
CA GLN A 69 5.46 -4.40 -6.00
C GLN A 69 6.32 -4.08 -7.23
N ILE A 70 6.20 -2.86 -7.79
CA ILE A 70 7.02 -2.39 -8.91
C ILE A 70 8.51 -2.44 -8.54
N TYR A 71 8.87 -1.97 -7.35
CA TYR A 71 10.24 -1.99 -6.87
C TYR A 71 10.82 -3.42 -6.78
N TYR A 72 10.06 -4.36 -6.21
CA TYR A 72 10.51 -5.75 -6.13
C TYR A 72 10.59 -6.44 -7.49
N CYS A 73 9.64 -6.19 -8.39
CA CYS A 73 9.67 -6.79 -9.73
C CYS A 73 10.78 -6.24 -10.61
N HIS A 74 11.12 -4.95 -10.47
CA HIS A 74 12.28 -4.40 -11.13
C HIS A 74 13.58 -5.04 -10.63
N LYS A 75 13.70 -5.27 -9.31
CA LYS A 75 14.91 -5.80 -8.70
C LYS A 75 15.12 -7.31 -8.90
N MET A 76 14.04 -8.08 -8.93
CA MET A 76 14.10 -9.55 -9.03
C MET A 76 14.19 -10.04 -10.48
N GLU A 77 14.08 -9.14 -11.49
CA GLU A 77 13.97 -9.48 -12.93
C GLU A 77 12.87 -10.52 -13.26
N ASP A 78 11.97 -10.77 -12.31
CA ASP A 78 11.08 -11.92 -12.33
C ASP A 78 9.64 -11.48 -12.61
N PHE A 79 9.35 -11.34 -13.90
CA PHE A 79 8.03 -11.03 -14.43
C PHE A 79 7.02 -12.16 -14.19
N ALA A 80 7.45 -13.38 -13.80
CA ALA A 80 6.53 -14.48 -13.51
C ALA A 80 5.62 -14.17 -12.30
N ASN A 81 6.00 -13.22 -11.44
CA ASN A 81 5.22 -12.79 -10.29
C ASN A 81 4.15 -11.73 -10.61
N LEU A 82 3.90 -11.41 -11.89
CA LEU A 82 2.85 -10.48 -12.33
C LEU A 82 1.45 -10.87 -11.80
N ILE A 83 1.18 -12.17 -11.62
CA ILE A 83 -0.09 -12.65 -11.08
C ILE A 83 -0.31 -12.25 -9.61
N PHE A 84 0.79 -12.03 -8.86
CA PHE A 84 0.72 -11.61 -7.47
C PHE A 84 0.44 -10.11 -7.33
N PHE A 85 0.58 -9.29 -8.39
CA PHE A 85 0.25 -7.85 -8.31
C PHE A 85 -1.19 -7.59 -7.86
N PRO A 86 -2.22 -8.05 -8.61
CA PRO A 86 -3.60 -7.80 -8.23
C PRO A 86 -3.93 -8.47 -6.89
N TYR A 87 -3.35 -9.65 -6.62
CA TYR A 87 -3.53 -10.35 -5.35
C TYR A 87 -3.04 -9.53 -4.15
N THR A 88 -1.78 -9.09 -4.16
CA THR A 88 -1.15 -8.36 -3.05
C THR A 88 -1.85 -7.03 -2.81
N ILE A 89 -2.18 -6.29 -3.88
CA ILE A 89 -2.89 -5.01 -3.78
C ILE A 89 -4.29 -5.20 -3.17
N CYS A 90 -5.06 -6.16 -3.68
CA CYS A 90 -6.41 -6.45 -3.16
C CYS A 90 -6.36 -6.89 -1.70
N LEU A 91 -5.41 -7.75 -1.33
CA LEU A 91 -5.25 -8.21 0.05
C LEU A 91 -4.87 -7.05 0.98
N ALA A 92 -3.92 -6.20 0.58
CA ALA A 92 -3.51 -5.03 1.37
C ALA A 92 -4.67 -4.05 1.57
N ILE A 93 -5.45 -3.78 0.52
CA ILE A 93 -6.67 -2.95 0.57
C ILE A 93 -7.71 -3.56 1.52
N PHE A 94 -7.96 -4.86 1.42
CA PHE A 94 -8.92 -5.56 2.29
C PHE A 94 -8.50 -5.50 3.76
N LEU A 95 -7.21 -5.71 4.04
CA LEU A 95 -6.65 -5.58 5.39
C LEU A 95 -6.79 -4.15 5.89
N ALA A 96 -6.46 -3.14 5.08
CA ALA A 96 -6.57 -1.73 5.47
C ALA A 96 -8.01 -1.30 5.73
N TYR A 97 -8.98 -1.85 5.00
CA TYR A 97 -10.40 -1.63 5.27
C TYR A 97 -10.81 -2.10 6.68
N LYS A 98 -10.22 -3.21 7.16
CA LYS A 98 -10.53 -3.75 8.49
C LYS A 98 -9.99 -2.91 9.64
N TYR A 99 -8.93 -2.13 9.41
CA TYR A 99 -8.28 -1.30 10.42
C TYR A 99 -8.81 0.13 10.49
N LYS A 100 -9.70 0.53 9.56
CA LYS A 100 -10.32 1.86 9.54
C LYS A 100 -11.50 1.92 10.52
#